data_AF-A0A2E5W4Q7-F1
#
_entry.id   AF-A0A2E5W4Q7-F1
#
_cell.length_a   1.000
_cell.length_b   1.000
_cell.length_c   1.000
_cell.angle_alpha   90.00
_cell.angle_beta   90.00
_cell.angle_gamma   90.00
#
_symmetry.space_group_name_H-M   'P 1'
#
loop_
_entity.id
_entity.type
_entity.pdbx_description
1 polymer ?
#
loop_
_entity_poly.entity_id
_entity_poly.type
_entity_poly.pdbx_seq_one_letter_code
_entity_poly.pdbx_strand_id
1 'polypeptide(L)'
;MKIKNRKLAAIVFTDIVGFTKLSSEDQTGASSLLKKQRELFKPIVKEFNGDWIKEIGDGLLLTFNTATDAVKCCIKLQNSSKSISGLDIRIGIHLGEILIEDGDAIGDDVNVASRIEPFSAPGGIAISNKIYDAINREKEYETKYIGKPKLKGVGQKVEIYCIISHDLVATNIYDVSAKLETDKESSFKWKVFNLAGASLMVIGILFWINLSFLGIGVPSENKVPSISILIPDNLGDSVNDKWMNYLTENIIIDIASLGNIIVTPLRKVMKISREDLDMDELSKRLGSDYLLYSSVYVDGKSFDMNSQLINAESNKSVLGKKVKENIKNISQASSQIANEILDKLGLENNLEIAFEGKQERFNKAYEEGEYQRALDIVNPAKRDRGLIVNVKGEFGFNREIGTLTDDFYTLFNDVLLPKIKKSPFNIAIDIHSSNETLPANSNFKNNLDMTVAVARNMESYIQNLNLKNKVYVFGVGDILPRAIDSIRSSDKTWKTDMITKDFIREHNNTPMKRSKNNRITITFLGSSF
;
A
#
# COMPACT_ATOMS: atom_id res chain seq x y z
N MET A 1 19.43 -23.18 7.06
CA MET A 1 18.02 -23.54 7.35
C MET A 1 17.72 -23.11 8.78
N LYS A 2 16.94 -22.05 8.99
CA LYS A 2 16.40 -21.76 10.34
C LYS A 2 15.28 -22.76 10.62
N ILE A 3 15.25 -23.28 11.84
CA ILE A 3 14.34 -24.35 12.25
C ILE A 3 12.91 -23.79 12.26
N LYS A 4 12.07 -24.24 11.33
CA LYS A 4 10.61 -24.07 11.42
C LYS A 4 10.11 -25.01 12.51
N ASN A 5 9.79 -24.48 13.67
CA ASN A 5 9.31 -25.28 14.80
C ASN A 5 7.83 -24.98 15.06
N ARG A 6 6.97 -25.97 14.82
CA ARG A 6 5.55 -25.91 15.19
C ARG A 6 5.42 -26.49 16.59
N LYS A 7 4.85 -25.73 17.53
CA LYS A 7 4.60 -26.18 18.89
C LYS A 7 3.22 -25.75 19.38
N LEU A 8 2.65 -26.54 20.29
CA LEU A 8 1.53 -26.09 21.10
C LEU A 8 2.05 -25.12 22.16
N ALA A 9 1.43 -23.96 22.31
CA ALA A 9 1.83 -22.95 23.28
C ALA A 9 0.62 -22.21 23.86
N ALA A 10 0.74 -21.75 25.10
CA ALA A 10 -0.15 -20.74 25.65
C ALA A 10 0.31 -19.37 25.17
N ILE A 11 -0.59 -18.65 24.49
CA ILE A 11 -0.36 -17.36 23.82
C ILE A 11 -1.05 -16.30 24.66
N VAL A 12 -0.28 -15.29 25.07
CA VAL A 12 -0.74 -14.19 25.92
C VAL A 12 -0.64 -12.89 25.16
N PHE A 13 -1.74 -12.14 25.12
CA PHE A 13 -1.78 -10.75 24.69
C PHE A 13 -2.08 -9.85 25.89
N THR A 14 -1.42 -8.70 25.93
CA THR A 14 -1.71 -7.64 26.92
C THR A 14 -1.91 -6.31 26.22
N ASP A 15 -2.60 -5.37 26.87
CA ASP A 15 -2.86 -4.00 26.41
C ASP A 15 -2.96 -3.05 27.61
N ILE A 16 -2.56 -1.77 27.47
CA ILE A 16 -2.67 -0.78 28.55
C ILE A 16 -3.95 0.05 28.37
N VAL A 17 -4.80 0.03 29.39
CA VAL A 17 -6.09 0.72 29.36
C VAL A 17 -5.92 2.23 29.23
N GLY A 18 -6.47 2.79 28.14
CA GLY A 18 -6.46 4.23 27.91
C GLY A 18 -5.12 4.77 27.38
N PHE A 19 -4.19 3.91 26.97
CA PHE A 19 -2.88 4.32 26.50
C PHE A 19 -2.91 5.23 25.28
N THR A 20 -3.80 4.98 24.31
CA THR A 20 -3.94 5.85 23.13
C THR A 20 -4.25 7.31 23.52
N LYS A 21 -5.12 7.50 24.51
CA LYS A 21 -5.44 8.84 25.04
C LYS A 21 -4.23 9.45 25.73
N LEU A 22 -3.56 8.71 26.62
CA LEU A 22 -2.34 9.15 27.29
C LEU A 22 -1.25 9.55 26.27
N SER A 23 -1.02 8.74 25.24
CA SER A 23 -0.02 9.03 24.20
C SER A 23 -0.36 10.26 23.36
N SER A 24 -1.64 10.60 23.21
CA SER A 24 -2.07 11.80 22.49
C SER A 24 -1.92 13.09 23.32
N GLU A 25 -2.04 12.98 24.65
CA GLU A 25 -1.98 14.12 25.58
C GLU A 25 -0.55 14.34 26.13
N ASP A 26 0.21 13.27 26.39
CA ASP A 26 1.57 13.30 26.92
C ASP A 26 2.43 12.14 26.37
N GLN A 27 3.12 12.40 25.27
CA GLN A 27 4.00 11.43 24.61
C GLN A 27 5.20 11.02 25.49
N THR A 28 5.71 11.91 26.35
CA THR A 28 6.89 11.63 27.20
C THR A 28 6.49 10.74 28.38
N GLY A 29 5.33 11.02 28.99
CA GLY A 29 4.72 10.18 30.02
C GLY A 29 4.39 8.79 29.49
N ALA A 30 3.78 8.69 28.31
CA ALA A 30 3.46 7.41 27.65
C ALA A 30 4.71 6.56 27.40
N SER A 31 5.77 7.16 26.83
CA SER A 31 7.05 6.47 26.59
C SER A 31 7.71 5.98 27.90
N SER A 32 7.67 6.80 28.95
CA SER A 32 8.19 6.45 30.27
C SER A 32 7.40 5.30 30.92
N LEU A 33 6.07 5.27 30.72
CA LEU A 33 5.20 4.20 31.21
C LEU A 33 5.51 2.86 30.54
N LEU A 34 5.71 2.84 29.21
CA LEU A 34 6.11 1.63 28.48
C LEU A 34 7.46 1.10 28.97
N LYS A 35 8.43 1.99 29.20
CA LYS A 35 9.74 1.58 29.71
C LYS A 35 9.61 0.90 31.08
N LYS A 36 8.84 1.50 32.00
CA LYS A 36 8.57 0.91 33.33
C LYS A 36 7.85 -0.42 33.25
N GLN A 37 6.83 -0.55 32.40
CA GLN A 37 6.11 -1.81 32.16
C GLN A 37 7.09 -2.90 31.71
N ARG A 38 7.95 -2.62 30.73
CA ARG A 38 8.90 -3.59 30.18
C ARG A 38 9.98 -3.99 31.19
N GLU A 39 10.52 -3.04 31.93
CA GLU A 39 11.50 -3.31 33.01
C GLU A 39 10.90 -4.17 34.12
N LEU A 40 9.62 -3.96 34.45
CA LEU A 40 8.89 -4.75 35.44
C LEU A 40 8.53 -6.15 34.93
N PHE A 41 8.06 -6.27 33.68
CA PHE A 41 7.46 -7.52 33.18
C PHE A 41 8.49 -8.52 32.67
N LYS A 42 9.58 -8.08 32.03
CA LYS A 42 10.62 -8.98 31.49
C LYS A 42 11.16 -9.99 32.51
N PRO A 43 11.52 -9.63 33.75
CA PRO A 43 11.98 -10.60 34.74
C PRO A 43 10.86 -11.58 35.16
N ILE A 44 9.61 -11.10 35.28
CA ILE A 44 8.46 -11.95 35.64
C ILE A 44 8.19 -12.99 34.54
N VAL A 45 8.16 -12.57 33.28
CA VAL A 45 7.95 -13.49 32.14
C VAL A 45 9.03 -14.57 32.13
N LYS A 46 10.28 -14.20 32.37
CA LYS A 46 11.41 -15.14 32.42
C LYS A 46 11.31 -16.10 33.61
N GLU A 47 10.85 -15.65 34.77
CA GLU A 47 10.64 -16.48 35.97
C GLU A 47 9.68 -17.65 35.70
N PHE A 48 8.66 -17.45 34.87
CA PHE A 48 7.69 -18.47 34.48
C PHE A 48 8.01 -19.15 33.14
N ASN A 49 9.28 -19.12 32.70
CA ASN A 49 9.72 -19.75 31.44
C ASN A 49 8.94 -19.27 30.20
N GLY A 50 8.49 -18.01 30.21
CA GLY A 50 7.85 -17.36 29.08
C GLY A 50 8.85 -16.81 28.08
N ASP A 51 8.48 -16.89 26.80
CA ASP A 51 9.18 -16.26 25.69
C ASP A 51 8.55 -14.89 25.40
N TRP A 52 9.37 -13.84 25.40
CA TRP A 52 8.97 -12.49 25.00
C TRP A 52 9.09 -12.37 23.48
N ILE A 53 7.98 -12.53 22.76
CA ILE A 53 7.97 -12.62 21.30
C ILE A 53 8.08 -11.23 20.67
N LYS A 54 7.11 -10.35 20.95
CA LYS A 54 7.11 -8.98 20.39
C LYS A 54 6.34 -7.98 21.22
N GLU A 55 6.67 -6.71 20.98
CA GLU A 55 6.01 -5.53 21.52
C GLU A 55 5.12 -4.94 20.39
N ILE A 56 3.83 -4.73 20.65
CA ILE A 56 2.84 -4.25 19.67
C ILE A 56 2.24 -2.95 20.22
N GLY A 57 2.91 -1.83 19.96
CA GLY A 57 2.57 -0.56 20.59
C GLY A 57 2.77 -0.63 22.11
N ASP A 58 1.68 -0.50 22.85
CA ASP A 58 1.60 -0.69 24.31
C ASP A 58 1.25 -2.10 24.75
N GLY A 59 0.86 -2.95 23.80
CA GLY A 59 0.58 -4.36 24.04
C GLY A 59 1.81 -5.25 23.90
N LEU A 60 1.70 -6.46 24.46
CA LEU A 60 2.76 -7.47 24.45
C LEU A 60 2.22 -8.80 23.93
N LEU A 61 3.02 -9.49 23.10
CA LEU A 61 2.82 -10.88 22.74
C LEU A 61 3.85 -11.76 23.45
N LEU A 62 3.36 -12.64 24.31
CA LEU A 62 4.17 -13.60 25.06
C LEU A 62 3.70 -15.02 24.77
N THR A 63 4.60 -15.99 24.84
CA THR A 63 4.24 -17.41 24.71
C THR A 63 4.84 -18.25 25.82
N PHE A 64 4.13 -19.28 26.25
CA PHE A 64 4.55 -20.19 27.31
C PHE A 64 4.34 -21.64 26.85
N ASN A 65 5.20 -22.54 27.33
CA ASN A 65 5.08 -23.96 27.00
C ASN A 65 3.91 -24.65 27.74
N THR A 66 3.39 -24.05 28.82
CA THR A 66 2.26 -24.58 29.58
C THR A 66 1.20 -23.51 29.85
N ALA A 67 -0.07 -23.93 29.93
CA ALA A 67 -1.17 -23.03 30.29
C ALA A 67 -1.04 -22.50 31.73
N THR A 68 -0.56 -23.35 32.64
CA THR A 68 -0.39 -23.00 34.06
C THR A 68 0.66 -21.91 34.25
N ASP A 69 1.81 -22.00 33.58
CA ASP A 69 2.86 -20.97 33.66
C ASP A 69 2.36 -19.64 33.12
N ALA A 70 1.64 -19.66 32.00
CA ALA A 70 1.03 -18.45 31.42
C ALA A 70 0.08 -17.79 32.43
N VAL A 71 -0.83 -18.56 33.03
CA VAL A 71 -1.81 -18.03 33.99
C VAL A 71 -1.12 -17.47 35.24
N LYS A 72 -0.17 -18.20 35.83
CA LYS A 72 0.59 -17.73 37.01
C LYS A 72 1.39 -16.47 36.72
N CYS A 73 2.04 -16.43 35.55
CA CYS A 73 2.73 -15.23 35.08
C CYS A 73 1.76 -14.06 34.98
N CYS A 74 0.62 -14.23 34.30
CA CYS A 74 -0.35 -13.16 34.09
C CYS A 74 -0.96 -12.63 35.40
N ILE A 75 -1.21 -13.50 36.39
CA ILE A 75 -1.63 -13.10 37.73
C ILE A 75 -0.53 -12.22 38.39
N LYS A 76 0.74 -12.63 38.29
CA LYS A 76 1.86 -11.85 38.85
C LYS A 76 2.06 -10.51 38.13
N LEU A 77 1.89 -10.48 36.80
CA LEU A 77 1.91 -9.25 36.00
C LEU A 77 0.81 -8.30 36.48
N GLN A 78 -0.44 -8.76 36.59
CA GLN A 78 -1.55 -7.93 37.08
C GLN A 78 -1.28 -7.35 38.47
N ASN A 79 -0.78 -8.18 39.39
CA ASN A 79 -0.50 -7.71 40.75
C ASN A 79 0.67 -6.73 40.81
N SER A 80 1.69 -6.90 39.97
CA SER A 80 2.83 -5.99 39.90
C SER A 80 2.45 -4.66 39.23
N SER A 81 1.56 -4.69 38.24
CA SER A 81 1.03 -3.49 37.58
C SER A 81 0.30 -2.54 38.53
N LYS A 82 -0.43 -3.06 39.53
CA LYS A 82 -1.13 -2.26 40.56
C LYS A 82 -0.20 -1.29 41.32
N SER A 83 1.11 -1.55 41.34
CA SER A 83 2.10 -0.69 42.00
C SER A 83 2.53 0.53 41.17
N ILE A 84 2.15 0.59 39.89
CA ILE A 84 2.51 1.67 38.98
C ILE A 84 1.24 2.44 38.59
N SER A 85 1.16 3.70 39.00
CA SER A 85 0.05 4.58 38.62
C SER A 85 -0.09 4.68 37.10
N GLY A 86 -1.29 4.42 36.59
CA GLY A 86 -1.61 4.49 35.17
C GLY A 86 -1.28 3.23 34.36
N LEU A 87 -0.76 2.16 34.99
CA LEU A 87 -0.49 0.88 34.33
C LEU A 87 -1.62 -0.13 34.57
N ASP A 88 -2.85 0.22 34.23
CA ASP A 88 -3.96 -0.75 34.24
C ASP A 88 -3.92 -1.57 32.96
N ILE A 89 -3.67 -2.87 33.07
CA ILE A 89 -3.54 -3.74 31.90
C ILE A 89 -4.74 -4.69 31.74
N ARG A 90 -5.05 -5.01 30.50
CA ARG A 90 -5.92 -6.13 30.12
C ARG A 90 -5.04 -7.27 29.64
N ILE A 91 -5.48 -8.50 29.88
CA ILE A 91 -4.75 -9.72 29.49
C ILE A 91 -5.73 -10.71 28.86
N GLY A 92 -5.35 -11.26 27.71
CA GLY A 92 -6.04 -12.38 27.05
C GLY A 92 -5.12 -13.59 26.90
N ILE A 93 -5.62 -14.80 27.21
CA ILE A 93 -4.86 -16.04 27.11
C ILE A 93 -5.59 -17.09 26.25
N HIS A 94 -4.87 -17.65 25.28
CA HIS A 94 -5.32 -18.77 24.46
C HIS A 94 -4.31 -19.92 24.44
N LEU A 95 -4.77 -21.15 24.23
CA LEU A 95 -3.91 -22.31 24.01
C LEU A 95 -4.08 -22.78 22.57
N GLY A 96 -2.99 -22.88 21.82
CA GLY A 96 -3.08 -23.27 20.43
C GLY A 96 -1.73 -23.55 19.78
N GLU A 97 -1.77 -24.00 18.53
CA GLU A 97 -0.56 -24.31 17.79
C GLU A 97 0.00 -23.06 17.11
N ILE A 98 1.30 -22.84 17.27
CA ILE A 98 2.02 -21.73 16.68
C ILE A 98 3.21 -22.23 15.89
N LEU A 99 3.54 -21.52 14.82
CA LEU A 99 4.80 -21.64 14.11
C LEU A 99 5.74 -20.52 14.59
N ILE A 100 6.91 -20.90 15.09
CA ILE A 100 7.98 -19.94 15.39
C ILE A 100 8.89 -19.81 14.17
N GLU A 101 8.97 -18.61 13.60
CA GLU A 101 9.84 -18.27 12.47
C GLU A 101 10.48 -16.91 12.74
N ASP A 102 11.81 -16.83 12.62
CA ASP A 102 12.60 -15.60 12.88
C ASP A 102 12.37 -14.91 14.24
N GLY A 103 11.91 -15.67 15.25
CA GLY A 103 11.60 -15.14 16.58
C GLY A 103 10.19 -14.55 16.71
N ASP A 104 9.37 -14.61 15.66
CA ASP A 104 7.93 -14.28 15.72
C ASP A 104 7.08 -15.56 15.85
N ALA A 105 5.87 -15.39 16.39
CA ALA A 105 4.85 -16.42 16.50
C ALA A 105 3.71 -16.17 15.50
N ILE A 106 3.50 -17.11 14.58
CA ILE A 106 2.50 -17.00 13.50
C ILE A 106 1.53 -18.19 13.59
N GLY A 107 0.24 -17.94 13.36
CA GLY A 107 -0.78 -18.98 13.28
C GLY A 107 -2.19 -18.47 13.58
N ASP A 108 -3.20 -19.23 13.20
CA ASP A 108 -4.61 -18.87 13.44
C ASP A 108 -4.92 -18.72 14.94
N ASP A 109 -4.30 -19.53 15.79
CA ASP A 109 -4.48 -19.44 17.25
C ASP A 109 -3.84 -18.16 17.84
N VAL A 110 -2.83 -17.56 17.19
CA VAL A 110 -2.30 -16.23 17.57
C VAL A 110 -3.36 -15.15 17.34
N ASN A 111 -4.06 -15.24 16.20
CA ASN A 111 -5.17 -14.34 15.86
C ASN A 111 -6.41 -14.52 16.74
N VAL A 112 -6.57 -15.69 17.37
CA VAL A 112 -7.62 -15.92 18.37
C VAL A 112 -7.23 -15.30 19.71
N ALA A 113 -5.98 -15.50 20.14
CA ALA A 113 -5.46 -14.95 21.38
C ALA A 113 -5.57 -13.42 21.44
N SER A 114 -5.22 -12.72 20.35
CA SER A 114 -5.33 -11.26 20.26
C SER A 114 -6.76 -10.73 20.39
N ARG A 115 -7.77 -11.57 20.08
CA ARG A 115 -9.18 -11.20 20.18
C ARG A 115 -9.82 -11.60 21.51
N ILE A 116 -9.09 -12.27 22.40
CA ILE A 116 -9.57 -12.61 23.75
C ILE A 116 -9.26 -11.48 24.73
N GLU A 117 -8.10 -10.82 24.59
CA GLU A 117 -7.70 -9.70 25.45
C GLU A 117 -8.78 -8.62 25.61
N PRO A 118 -9.50 -8.20 24.55
CA PRO A 118 -10.48 -7.13 24.69
C PRO A 118 -11.64 -7.52 25.60
N PHE A 119 -11.92 -8.82 25.74
CA PHE A 119 -12.92 -9.39 26.66
C PHE A 119 -12.50 -9.33 28.13
N SER A 120 -11.29 -8.85 28.44
CA SER A 120 -10.83 -8.65 29.79
C SER A 120 -11.25 -7.30 30.34
N ALA A 121 -11.70 -7.24 31.60
CA ALA A 121 -11.81 -5.97 32.31
C ALA A 121 -10.43 -5.31 32.52
N PRO A 122 -10.35 -3.98 32.70
CA PRO A 122 -9.14 -3.34 33.25
C PRO A 122 -8.68 -4.05 34.53
N GLY A 123 -7.44 -4.51 34.58
CA GLY A 123 -6.91 -5.29 35.71
C GLY A 123 -7.37 -6.75 35.75
N GLY A 124 -8.09 -7.23 34.73
CA GLY A 124 -8.62 -8.59 34.64
C GLY A 124 -7.81 -9.51 33.72
N ILE A 125 -8.19 -10.80 33.70
CA ILE A 125 -7.63 -11.79 32.77
C ILE A 125 -8.79 -12.54 32.09
N ALA A 126 -8.89 -12.41 30.76
CA ALA A 126 -9.78 -13.20 29.93
C ALA A 126 -9.04 -14.43 29.36
N ILE A 127 -9.72 -15.57 29.33
CA ILE A 127 -9.16 -16.85 28.90
C ILE A 127 -10.14 -17.56 27.95
N SER A 128 -9.61 -18.26 26.94
CA SER A 128 -10.42 -19.17 26.12
C SER A 128 -10.84 -20.43 26.88
N ASN A 129 -11.85 -21.13 26.36
CA ASN A 129 -12.25 -22.46 26.85
C ASN A 129 -11.09 -23.46 26.90
N LYS A 130 -10.14 -23.43 25.95
CA LYS A 130 -8.98 -24.33 25.96
C LYS A 130 -8.06 -24.08 27.17
N ILE A 131 -7.92 -22.82 27.61
CA ILE A 131 -7.17 -22.48 28.83
C ILE A 131 -7.98 -22.86 30.07
N TYR A 132 -9.28 -22.55 30.08
CA TYR A 132 -10.19 -22.96 31.15
C TYR A 132 -10.13 -24.48 31.38
N ASP A 133 -10.23 -25.29 30.32
CA ASP A 133 -10.15 -26.74 30.39
C ASP A 133 -8.81 -27.24 30.97
N ALA A 134 -7.73 -26.50 30.73
CA ALA A 134 -6.40 -26.83 31.25
C ALA A 134 -6.22 -26.51 32.75
N ILE A 135 -6.98 -25.55 33.29
CA ILE A 135 -6.79 -25.05 34.67
C ILE A 135 -7.97 -25.34 35.61
N ASN A 136 -9.15 -25.72 35.11
CA ASN A 136 -10.38 -25.83 35.90
C ASN A 136 -10.34 -26.86 37.05
N ARG A 137 -9.36 -27.77 37.03
CA ARG A 137 -9.16 -28.78 38.08
C ARG A 137 -8.38 -28.25 39.28
N GLU A 138 -7.67 -27.14 39.10
CA GLU A 138 -6.85 -26.53 40.15
C GLU A 138 -7.72 -25.64 41.02
N LYS A 139 -7.78 -25.95 42.32
CA LYS A 139 -8.66 -25.25 43.28
C LYS A 139 -8.31 -23.77 43.50
N GLU A 140 -7.11 -23.35 43.10
CA GLU A 140 -6.64 -21.97 43.21
C GLU A 140 -7.29 -21.03 42.17
N TYR A 141 -7.85 -21.56 41.08
CA TYR A 141 -8.49 -20.75 40.05
C TYR A 141 -10.02 -20.80 40.15
N GLU A 142 -10.61 -19.66 40.45
CA GLU A 142 -12.05 -19.46 40.25
C GLU A 142 -12.26 -18.70 38.95
N THR A 143 -13.20 -19.16 38.12
CA THR A 143 -13.47 -18.57 36.81
C THR A 143 -14.96 -18.34 36.60
N LYS A 144 -15.28 -17.35 35.76
CA LYS A 144 -16.65 -17.02 35.39
C LYS A 144 -16.79 -17.03 33.87
N TYR A 145 -17.83 -17.68 33.37
CA TYR A 145 -18.17 -17.65 31.95
C TYR A 145 -18.59 -16.24 31.53
N ILE A 146 -18.00 -15.74 30.44
CA ILE A 146 -18.33 -14.44 29.84
C ILE A 146 -19.31 -14.64 28.69
N GLY A 147 -18.97 -15.48 27.71
CA GLY A 147 -19.81 -15.66 26.52
C GLY A 147 -19.14 -16.44 25.39
N LYS A 148 -19.84 -16.52 24.24
CA LYS A 148 -19.40 -17.19 23.01
C LYS A 148 -19.42 -16.21 21.82
N PRO A 149 -18.54 -15.20 21.81
CA PRO A 149 -18.54 -14.18 20.76
C PRO A 149 -18.15 -14.77 19.40
N LYS A 150 -18.72 -14.21 18.33
CA LYS A 150 -18.19 -14.43 16.97
C LYS A 150 -16.94 -13.56 16.81
N LEU A 151 -15.77 -14.17 16.94
CA LEU A 151 -14.50 -13.48 16.70
C LEU A 151 -14.33 -13.30 15.18
N LYS A 152 -14.30 -12.05 14.71
CA LYS A 152 -14.13 -11.69 13.28
C LYS A 152 -12.93 -12.44 12.70
N GLY A 153 -13.06 -13.10 11.55
CA GLY A 153 -11.93 -13.80 10.91
C GLY A 153 -11.40 -15.04 11.65
N VAL A 154 -12.18 -15.61 12.59
CA VAL A 154 -11.88 -16.87 13.27
C VAL A 154 -12.92 -17.92 12.90
N GLY A 155 -12.48 -19.02 12.29
CA GLY A 155 -13.36 -20.14 11.93
C GLY A 155 -13.73 -21.05 13.12
N GLN A 156 -12.92 -21.05 14.19
CA GLN A 156 -13.15 -21.87 15.38
C GLN A 156 -14.16 -21.23 16.34
N LYS A 157 -15.02 -22.08 16.94
CA LYS A 157 -15.92 -21.65 18.02
C LYS A 157 -15.12 -21.50 19.31
N VAL A 158 -15.05 -20.29 19.85
CA VAL A 158 -14.34 -19.98 21.09
C VAL A 158 -15.32 -19.51 22.15
N GLU A 159 -15.22 -20.09 23.33
CA GLU A 159 -15.91 -19.63 24.53
C GLU A 159 -14.91 -18.90 25.43
N ILE A 160 -15.36 -17.81 26.06
CA ILE A 160 -14.52 -16.94 26.86
C ILE A 160 -14.96 -16.98 28.31
N TYR A 161 -13.98 -17.09 29.20
CA TYR A 161 -14.10 -17.04 30.65
C TYR A 161 -13.18 -15.95 31.19
N CYS A 162 -13.40 -15.46 32.40
CA CYS A 162 -12.44 -14.62 33.13
C CYS A 162 -12.05 -15.29 34.44
N ILE A 163 -10.80 -15.08 34.87
CA ILE A 163 -10.33 -15.51 36.20
C ILE A 163 -10.77 -14.46 37.22
N ILE A 164 -11.40 -14.90 38.30
CA ILE A 164 -11.96 -14.03 39.35
C ILE A 164 -11.33 -14.28 40.74
N SER A 165 -10.42 -15.26 40.86
CA SER A 165 -9.58 -15.41 42.06
C SER A 165 -8.36 -14.47 42.04
N HIS A 166 -7.57 -14.43 43.11
CA HIS A 166 -6.34 -13.63 43.23
C HIS A 166 -6.52 -12.11 43.08
N ASP A 167 -7.63 -11.57 43.61
CA ASP A 167 -7.98 -10.14 43.55
C ASP A 167 -8.04 -9.58 42.11
N LEU A 168 -8.46 -10.43 41.17
CA LEU A 168 -8.69 -10.05 39.78
C LEU A 168 -10.12 -9.56 39.56
N VAL A 169 -10.26 -8.56 38.70
CA VAL A 169 -11.56 -7.96 38.40
C VAL A 169 -12.37 -8.88 37.48
N ALA A 170 -13.58 -9.22 37.91
CA ALA A 170 -14.50 -9.98 37.07
C ALA A 170 -14.96 -9.15 35.87
N THR A 171 -14.88 -9.70 34.67
CA THR A 171 -15.42 -9.06 33.48
C THR A 171 -16.94 -8.99 33.54
N ASN A 172 -17.48 -7.79 33.33
CA ASN A 172 -18.88 -7.60 32.98
C ASN A 172 -19.03 -7.57 31.45
N ILE A 173 -19.77 -8.52 30.89
CA ILE A 173 -19.92 -8.64 29.43
C ILE A 173 -20.51 -7.37 28.81
N TYR A 174 -21.41 -6.66 29.50
CA TYR A 174 -22.05 -5.45 28.97
C TYR A 174 -21.07 -4.29 28.79
N ASP A 175 -20.07 -4.17 29.66
CA ASP A 175 -19.06 -3.10 29.58
C ASP A 175 -18.02 -3.34 28.48
N VAL A 176 -17.96 -4.59 28.01
CA VAL A 176 -16.96 -5.04 27.05
C VAL A 176 -17.56 -5.29 25.67
N SER A 177 -18.77 -5.85 25.59
CA SER A 177 -19.55 -5.90 24.35
C SER A 177 -19.88 -4.51 23.84
N ALA A 178 -20.24 -3.55 24.72
CA ALA A 178 -20.51 -2.17 24.33
C ALA A 178 -19.29 -1.43 23.76
N LYS A 179 -18.06 -1.89 24.05
CA LYS A 179 -16.81 -1.35 23.47
C LYS A 179 -16.34 -2.14 22.24
N LEU A 180 -16.81 -3.37 22.06
CA LEU A 180 -16.52 -4.21 20.90
C LEU A 180 -17.57 -4.06 19.78
N GLU A 181 -18.78 -3.61 20.12
CA GLU A 181 -19.86 -3.25 19.20
C GLU A 181 -19.86 -1.76 18.80
N THR A 182 -18.86 -0.97 19.20
CA THR A 182 -18.58 0.34 18.60
C THR A 182 -17.82 0.18 17.28
N ASP A 183 -18.44 -0.53 16.35
CA ASP A 183 -18.35 -0.21 14.93
C ASP A 183 -19.72 -0.51 14.34
N LYS A 184 -20.29 0.54 13.72
CA LYS A 184 -21.70 0.70 13.40
C LYS A 184 -22.31 -0.52 12.69
N GLU A 185 -23.15 -1.26 13.41
CA GLU A 185 -24.31 -1.90 12.80
C GLU A 185 -25.48 -2.03 13.79
N SER A 186 -26.58 -1.37 13.43
CA SER A 186 -27.96 -1.80 13.66
C SER A 186 -28.62 -1.71 15.04
N SER A 187 -29.72 -0.94 15.04
CA SER A 187 -31.03 -1.26 15.63
C SER A 187 -31.36 -0.86 17.08
N PHE A 188 -32.59 -0.34 17.18
CA PHE A 188 -33.52 -0.50 18.32
C PHE A 188 -33.69 0.66 19.30
N LYS A 189 -34.45 1.70 18.92
CA LYS A 189 -35.47 2.35 19.80
C LYS A 189 -36.61 2.97 18.96
N TRP A 190 -37.64 2.20 18.59
CA TRP A 190 -38.85 2.73 17.94
C TRP A 190 -40.11 2.22 18.64
N LYS A 191 -40.58 2.95 19.66
CA LYS A 191 -41.99 2.89 20.10
C LYS A 191 -42.60 4.19 20.62
N VAL A 192 -41.93 5.36 20.62
CA VAL A 192 -42.47 6.55 21.35
C VAL A 192 -42.63 7.86 20.56
N PHE A 193 -42.12 8.07 19.34
CA PHE A 193 -42.18 9.42 18.69
C PHE A 193 -42.81 9.47 17.28
N ASN A 194 -43.95 8.77 17.10
CA ASN A 194 -44.59 8.51 15.79
C ASN A 194 -45.31 9.67 15.07
N LEU A 195 -45.30 10.93 15.53
CA LEU A 195 -45.94 12.02 14.76
C LEU A 195 -44.99 13.14 14.32
N ALA A 196 -44.08 13.59 15.16
CA ALA A 196 -43.10 14.62 14.77
C ALA A 196 -42.04 14.09 13.79
N GLY A 197 -41.72 12.80 13.89
CA GLY A 197 -40.74 12.14 13.02
C GLY A 197 -41.20 12.02 11.57
N ALA A 198 -42.49 11.83 11.29
CA ALA A 198 -43.01 11.65 9.93
C ALA A 198 -42.82 12.90 9.06
N SER A 199 -43.06 14.08 9.64
CA SER A 199 -42.87 15.38 8.97
C SER A 199 -41.41 15.63 8.60
N LEU A 200 -40.49 15.32 9.53
CA LEU A 200 -39.05 15.41 9.31
C LEU A 200 -38.54 14.32 8.36
N MET A 201 -39.18 13.15 8.31
CA MET A 201 -38.88 12.09 7.35
C MET A 201 -39.26 12.50 5.94
N VAL A 202 -40.41 13.13 5.71
CA VAL A 202 -40.80 13.60 4.37
C VAL A 202 -39.87 14.72 3.89
N ILE A 203 -39.51 15.67 4.77
CA ILE A 203 -38.53 16.72 4.45
C ILE A 203 -37.14 16.11 4.19
N GLY A 204 -36.72 15.13 5.01
CA GLY A 204 -35.45 14.42 4.87
C GLY A 204 -35.40 13.50 3.64
N ILE A 205 -36.51 12.89 3.25
CA ILE A 205 -36.65 12.07 2.03
C ILE A 205 -36.65 12.99 0.80
N LEU A 206 -37.36 14.12 0.83
CA LEU A 206 -37.30 15.12 -0.25
C LEU A 206 -35.90 15.73 -0.36
N PHE A 207 -35.21 15.92 0.76
CA PHE A 207 -33.81 16.34 0.82
C PHE A 207 -32.87 15.26 0.27
N TRP A 208 -33.07 13.98 0.60
CA TRP A 208 -32.28 12.85 0.09
C TRP A 208 -32.58 12.51 -1.36
N ILE A 209 -33.79 12.71 -1.86
CA ILE A 209 -34.12 12.57 -3.28
C ILE A 209 -33.43 13.68 -4.07
N ASN A 210 -33.35 14.90 -3.53
CA ASN A 210 -32.54 15.99 -4.10
C ASN A 210 -31.02 15.73 -3.98
N LEU A 211 -30.56 15.18 -2.86
CA LEU A 211 -29.14 14.92 -2.59
C LEU A 211 -28.61 13.69 -3.33
N SER A 212 -29.44 12.66 -3.53
CA SER A 212 -29.11 11.50 -4.38
C SER A 212 -29.01 11.86 -5.86
N PHE A 213 -29.51 13.04 -6.24
CA PHE A 213 -29.28 13.65 -7.56
C PHE A 213 -27.98 14.47 -7.63
N LEU A 214 -27.31 14.72 -6.50
CA LEU A 214 -26.12 15.55 -6.36
C LEU A 214 -24.98 14.78 -5.66
N GLY A 215 -24.23 13.99 -6.44
CA GLY A 215 -22.81 13.75 -6.13
C GLY A 215 -22.40 12.31 -5.80
N ILE A 216 -22.01 11.58 -6.85
CA ILE A 216 -20.78 10.78 -6.97
C ILE A 216 -20.25 10.05 -5.72
N GLY A 217 -20.16 8.72 -5.84
CA GLY A 217 -19.67 7.80 -4.83
C GLY A 217 -18.28 8.15 -4.29
N VAL A 218 -18.18 8.12 -2.97
CA VAL A 218 -16.92 8.16 -2.22
C VAL A 218 -16.32 6.74 -2.27
N PRO A 219 -15.12 6.53 -2.84
CA PRO A 219 -14.48 5.22 -2.82
C PRO A 219 -14.08 4.85 -1.39
N SER A 220 -14.26 3.57 -1.04
CA SER A 220 -13.77 2.98 0.21
C SER A 220 -12.25 3.09 0.34
N GLU A 221 -11.80 3.44 1.55
CA GLU A 221 -10.40 3.51 1.97
C GLU A 221 -9.61 2.23 1.57
N ASN A 222 -8.42 2.40 0.99
CA ASN A 222 -7.39 1.41 0.58
C ASN A 222 -7.39 0.80 -0.84
N LYS A 223 -8.26 1.22 -1.76
CA LYS A 223 -8.09 0.86 -3.19
C LYS A 223 -7.82 2.12 -4.02
N VAL A 224 -6.56 2.39 -4.39
CA VAL A 224 -6.27 3.51 -5.29
C VAL A 224 -6.88 3.26 -6.68
N PRO A 225 -7.57 4.25 -7.26
CA PRO A 225 -8.40 4.03 -8.44
C PRO A 225 -7.56 3.63 -9.65
N SER A 226 -8.21 3.03 -10.64
CA SER A 226 -7.66 2.71 -11.94
C SER A 226 -8.57 3.23 -13.06
N ILE A 227 -7.98 3.77 -14.12
CA ILE A 227 -8.70 4.37 -15.24
C ILE A 227 -8.13 3.88 -16.58
N SER A 228 -9.02 3.60 -17.54
CA SER A 228 -8.65 3.46 -18.94
C SER A 228 -9.21 4.62 -19.74
N ILE A 229 -8.37 5.23 -20.58
CA ILE A 229 -8.79 6.30 -21.48
C ILE A 229 -8.96 5.71 -22.86
N LEU A 230 -10.20 5.66 -23.33
CA LEU A 230 -10.52 5.13 -24.66
C LEU A 230 -10.15 6.14 -25.74
N ILE A 231 -9.87 5.62 -26.94
CA ILE A 231 -9.66 6.49 -28.11
C ILE A 231 -10.98 7.20 -28.39
N PRO A 232 -10.98 8.54 -28.56
CA PRO A 232 -12.21 9.27 -28.81
C PRO A 232 -12.89 8.85 -30.12
N ASP A 233 -14.22 8.83 -30.12
CA ASP A 233 -14.98 8.68 -31.34
C ASP A 233 -14.86 9.95 -32.19
N ASN A 234 -14.51 9.77 -33.47
CA ASN A 234 -14.47 10.87 -34.42
C ASN A 234 -15.88 11.14 -34.98
N LEU A 235 -16.46 12.27 -34.60
CA LEU A 235 -17.79 12.69 -35.08
C LEU A 235 -17.72 13.66 -36.28
N GLY A 236 -16.53 13.89 -36.85
CA GLY A 236 -16.33 14.78 -38.00
C GLY A 236 -15.39 14.22 -39.08
N ASP A 237 -15.29 14.91 -40.22
CA ASP A 237 -14.63 14.40 -41.43
C ASP A 237 -13.10 14.65 -41.48
N SER A 238 -12.52 15.34 -40.49
CA SER A 238 -11.22 16.01 -40.62
C SER A 238 -10.12 15.52 -39.68
N VAL A 239 -10.38 14.53 -38.83
CA VAL A 239 -9.41 14.02 -37.84
C VAL A 239 -8.92 12.62 -38.22
N ASN A 240 -7.61 12.42 -38.21
CA ASN A 240 -7.01 11.11 -38.42
C ASN A 240 -6.74 10.39 -37.09
N ASP A 241 -6.67 9.06 -37.15
CA ASP A 241 -6.39 8.20 -35.99
C ASP A 241 -5.10 8.58 -35.26
N LYS A 242 -4.08 9.10 -35.98
CA LYS A 242 -2.82 9.52 -35.37
C LYS A 242 -3.01 10.68 -34.41
N TRP A 243 -3.84 11.65 -34.76
CA TRP A 243 -4.13 12.80 -33.91
C TRP A 243 -4.92 12.38 -32.67
N MET A 244 -5.92 11.50 -32.82
CA MET A 244 -6.71 10.98 -31.68
C MET A 244 -5.86 10.13 -30.74
N ASN A 245 -4.99 9.28 -31.28
CA ASN A 245 -4.02 8.52 -30.48
C ASN A 245 -3.09 9.46 -29.71
N TYR A 246 -2.61 10.54 -30.33
CA TYR A 246 -1.76 11.52 -29.67
C TYR A 246 -2.50 12.28 -28.55
N LEU A 247 -3.75 12.70 -28.76
CA LEU A 247 -4.59 13.29 -27.71
C LEU A 247 -4.79 12.33 -26.53
N THR A 248 -5.13 11.08 -26.83
CA THR A 248 -5.31 10.01 -25.84
C THR A 248 -4.03 9.79 -25.03
N GLU A 249 -2.88 9.72 -25.70
CA GLU A 249 -1.57 9.57 -25.06
C GLU A 249 -1.25 10.73 -24.11
N ASN A 250 -1.57 11.97 -24.51
CA ASN A 250 -1.38 13.13 -23.64
C ASN A 250 -2.24 12.99 -22.39
N ILE A 251 -3.53 12.69 -22.49
CA ILE A 251 -4.41 12.55 -21.31
C ILE A 251 -3.91 11.43 -20.39
N ILE A 252 -3.46 10.29 -20.96
CA ILE A 252 -2.87 9.19 -20.19
C ILE A 252 -1.67 9.68 -19.40
N ILE A 253 -0.75 10.41 -20.03
CA ILE A 253 0.45 10.94 -19.40
C ILE A 253 0.09 11.94 -18.30
N ASP A 254 -0.90 12.80 -18.52
CA ASP A 254 -1.25 13.88 -17.58
C ASP A 254 -1.85 13.31 -16.30
N ILE A 255 -2.84 12.42 -16.44
CA ILE A 255 -3.46 11.74 -15.30
C ILE A 255 -2.44 10.89 -14.57
N ALA A 256 -1.62 10.12 -15.30
CA ALA A 256 -0.59 9.32 -14.69
C ALA A 256 0.42 10.20 -13.95
N SER A 257 0.78 11.38 -14.45
CA SER A 257 1.82 12.20 -13.81
C SER A 257 1.31 12.89 -12.55
N LEU A 258 0.03 13.24 -12.49
CA LEU A 258 -0.51 14.16 -11.48
C LEU A 258 -1.18 13.46 -10.29
N GLY A 259 -1.73 12.25 -10.47
CA GLY A 259 -2.50 11.57 -9.43
C GLY A 259 -1.92 10.23 -8.98
N ASN A 260 -2.24 9.85 -7.74
CA ASN A 260 -2.13 8.46 -7.31
C ASN A 260 -3.28 7.65 -7.95
N ILE A 261 -3.10 7.25 -9.21
CA ILE A 261 -4.06 6.52 -10.02
C ILE A 261 -3.33 5.62 -11.03
N ILE A 262 -3.84 4.40 -11.25
CA ILE A 262 -3.34 3.55 -12.35
C ILE A 262 -4.01 3.99 -13.64
N VAL A 263 -3.22 4.25 -14.68
CA VAL A 263 -3.77 4.57 -16.01
C VAL A 263 -3.38 3.46 -16.97
N THR A 264 -4.35 2.94 -17.72
CA THR A 264 -4.09 1.90 -18.73
C THR A 264 -3.26 2.46 -19.89
N PRO A 265 -2.16 1.81 -20.30
CA PRO A 265 -1.34 2.29 -21.40
C PRO A 265 -2.08 2.28 -22.74
N LEU A 266 -1.76 3.27 -23.58
CA LEU A 266 -2.39 3.44 -24.89
C LEU A 266 -2.32 2.18 -25.76
N ARG A 267 -1.22 1.41 -25.72
CA ARG A 267 -1.07 0.19 -26.52
C ARG A 267 -2.11 -0.88 -26.17
N LYS A 268 -2.45 -1.03 -24.88
CA LYS A 268 -3.49 -1.97 -24.43
C LYS A 268 -4.86 -1.48 -24.89
N VAL A 269 -5.14 -0.18 -24.73
CA VAL A 269 -6.37 0.45 -25.24
C VAL A 269 -6.52 0.24 -26.75
N MET A 270 -5.49 0.58 -27.55
CA MET A 270 -5.51 0.42 -29.01
C MET A 270 -5.70 -1.02 -29.47
N LYS A 271 -5.25 -2.01 -28.69
CA LYS A 271 -5.45 -3.43 -29.02
C LYS A 271 -6.91 -3.82 -28.84
N ILE A 272 -7.50 -3.42 -27.72
CA ILE A 272 -8.87 -3.75 -27.32
C ILE A 272 -9.89 -2.94 -28.14
N SER A 273 -9.63 -1.66 -28.42
CA SER A 273 -10.53 -0.79 -29.17
C SER A 273 -10.70 -1.16 -30.65
N ARG A 274 -9.88 -2.08 -31.16
CA ARG A 274 -10.03 -2.66 -32.51
C ARG A 274 -11.05 -3.81 -32.54
N GLU A 275 -11.45 -4.28 -31.37
CA GLU A 275 -12.45 -5.32 -31.21
C GLU A 275 -13.80 -4.62 -31.00
N ASP A 276 -14.84 -5.07 -31.72
CA ASP A 276 -16.20 -4.55 -31.59
C ASP A 276 -16.85 -5.12 -30.32
N LEU A 277 -16.53 -4.49 -29.18
CA LEU A 277 -16.89 -4.95 -27.84
C LEU A 277 -17.90 -3.99 -27.19
N ASP A 278 -18.84 -4.55 -26.45
CA ASP A 278 -19.73 -3.76 -25.59
C ASP A 278 -19.00 -3.22 -24.34
N MET A 279 -19.66 -2.31 -23.64
CA MET A 279 -19.07 -1.63 -22.48
C MET A 279 -18.74 -2.58 -21.32
N ASP A 280 -19.51 -3.65 -21.13
CA ASP A 280 -19.29 -4.62 -20.05
C ASP A 280 -18.05 -5.47 -20.33
N GLU A 281 -17.85 -5.87 -21.58
CA GLU A 281 -16.69 -6.63 -22.03
C GLU A 281 -15.43 -5.75 -22.07
N LEU A 282 -15.57 -4.48 -22.49
CA LEU A 282 -14.49 -3.48 -22.41
C LEU A 282 -14.01 -3.29 -20.96
N SER A 283 -14.95 -3.09 -20.03
CA SER A 283 -14.69 -2.93 -18.59
C SER A 283 -13.89 -4.12 -18.04
N LYS A 284 -14.35 -5.35 -18.30
CA LYS A 284 -13.68 -6.59 -17.85
C LYS A 284 -12.27 -6.76 -18.41
N ARG A 285 -12.07 -6.51 -19.70
CA ARG A 285 -10.77 -6.73 -20.36
C ARG A 285 -9.75 -5.67 -20.04
N LEU A 286 -10.19 -4.43 -19.87
CA LEU A 286 -9.32 -3.34 -19.45
C LEU A 286 -8.93 -3.49 -17.98
N GLY A 287 -9.87 -3.95 -17.15
CA GLY A 287 -9.66 -4.23 -15.74
C GLY A 287 -9.49 -2.96 -14.89
N SER A 288 -10.13 -1.86 -15.31
CA SER A 288 -10.05 -0.56 -14.66
C SER A 288 -11.34 -0.24 -13.91
N ASP A 289 -11.23 0.47 -12.79
CA ASP A 289 -12.37 0.92 -11.99
C ASP A 289 -13.19 2.01 -12.71
N TYR A 290 -12.54 2.76 -13.60
CA TYR A 290 -13.13 3.82 -14.41
C TYR A 290 -12.74 3.73 -15.88
N LEU A 291 -13.64 4.18 -16.75
CA LEU A 291 -13.42 4.32 -18.19
C LEU A 291 -13.70 5.78 -18.59
N LEU A 292 -12.75 6.42 -19.28
CA LEU A 292 -12.98 7.72 -19.92
C LEU A 292 -13.36 7.48 -21.39
N TYR A 293 -14.64 7.69 -21.68
CA TYR A 293 -15.15 7.74 -23.04
C TYR A 293 -15.11 9.19 -23.54
N SER A 294 -14.84 9.40 -24.82
CA SER A 294 -14.83 10.75 -25.39
C SER A 294 -15.28 10.75 -26.84
N SER A 295 -15.82 11.87 -27.28
CA SER A 295 -16.05 12.15 -28.69
C SER A 295 -15.42 13.49 -29.07
N VAL A 296 -14.89 13.56 -30.29
CA VAL A 296 -14.25 14.76 -30.82
C VAL A 296 -14.91 15.16 -32.12
N TYR A 297 -15.18 16.47 -32.23
CA TYR A 297 -15.61 17.11 -33.46
C TYR A 297 -14.62 18.22 -33.80
N VAL A 298 -14.06 18.20 -35.01
CA VAL A 298 -13.15 19.26 -35.48
C VAL A 298 -13.85 20.19 -36.45
N ASP A 299 -13.79 21.47 -36.12
CA ASP A 299 -14.29 22.58 -36.92
C ASP A 299 -13.13 23.54 -37.25
N GLY A 300 -12.63 23.45 -38.48
CA GLY A 300 -11.54 24.27 -38.99
C GLY A 300 -10.25 24.13 -38.18
N LYS A 301 -9.94 25.14 -37.35
CA LYS A 301 -8.73 25.19 -36.50
C LYS A 301 -9.01 24.83 -35.04
N SER A 302 -10.25 24.58 -34.68
CA SER A 302 -10.67 24.23 -33.31
C SER A 302 -11.28 22.84 -33.26
N PHE A 303 -11.27 22.25 -32.08
CA PHE A 303 -11.97 21.00 -31.81
C PHE A 303 -12.80 21.14 -30.55
N ASP A 304 -13.98 20.51 -30.58
CA ASP A 304 -14.85 20.32 -29.44
C ASP A 304 -14.74 18.85 -29.00
N MET A 305 -14.37 18.65 -27.74
CA MET A 305 -14.26 17.34 -27.11
C MET A 305 -15.28 17.20 -25.99
N ASN A 306 -16.09 16.15 -26.05
CA ASN A 306 -17.01 15.78 -25.00
C ASN A 306 -16.50 14.50 -24.34
N SER A 307 -16.22 14.54 -23.05
CA SER A 307 -15.69 13.41 -22.29
C SER A 307 -16.65 13.00 -21.19
N GLN A 308 -16.77 11.69 -20.97
CA GLN A 308 -17.52 11.10 -19.87
C GLN A 308 -16.66 10.09 -19.11
N LEU A 309 -16.52 10.29 -17.81
CA LEU A 309 -15.93 9.30 -16.91
C LEU A 309 -17.03 8.36 -16.43
N ILE A 310 -16.85 7.05 -16.62
CA ILE A 310 -17.82 6.02 -16.26
C ILE A 310 -17.20 5.12 -15.19
N ASN A 311 -17.93 4.85 -14.12
CA ASN A 311 -17.55 3.84 -13.15
C ASN A 311 -17.86 2.44 -13.72
N ALA A 312 -16.85 1.60 -13.81
CA ALA A 312 -16.87 0.35 -14.57
C ALA A 312 -17.69 -0.78 -13.91
N GLU A 313 -17.96 -0.67 -12.61
CA GLU A 313 -18.80 -1.61 -11.86
C GLU A 313 -20.29 -1.25 -11.97
N SER A 314 -20.61 0.04 -11.91
CA SER A 314 -21.99 0.52 -11.92
C SER A 314 -22.50 0.96 -13.30
N ASN A 315 -21.61 1.08 -14.29
CA ASN A 315 -21.87 1.67 -15.61
C ASN A 315 -22.51 3.06 -15.57
N LYS A 316 -22.28 3.81 -14.49
CA LYS A 316 -22.81 5.17 -14.32
C LYS A 316 -21.76 6.20 -14.67
N SER A 317 -22.19 7.24 -15.39
CA SER A 317 -21.36 8.43 -15.60
C SER A 317 -21.15 9.17 -14.28
N VAL A 318 -19.89 9.43 -13.97
CA VAL A 318 -19.40 10.10 -12.76
C VAL A 318 -19.01 11.55 -13.06
N LEU A 319 -18.60 11.83 -14.29
CA LEU A 319 -18.18 13.15 -14.77
C LEU A 319 -18.58 13.31 -16.23
N GLY A 320 -19.04 14.50 -16.60
CA GLY A 320 -19.11 14.94 -17.99
C GLY A 320 -18.33 16.25 -18.14
N LYS A 321 -17.41 16.32 -19.11
CA LYS A 321 -16.60 17.51 -19.37
C LYS A 321 -16.61 17.86 -20.85
N LYS A 322 -16.79 19.14 -21.15
CA LYS A 322 -16.65 19.69 -22.50
C LYS A 322 -15.42 20.57 -22.57
N VAL A 323 -14.62 20.39 -23.61
CA VAL A 323 -13.41 21.18 -23.87
C VAL A 323 -13.46 21.68 -25.30
N LYS A 324 -13.22 22.97 -25.50
CA LYS A 324 -13.07 23.58 -26.81
C LYS A 324 -11.70 24.22 -26.90
N GLU A 325 -10.87 23.75 -27.81
CA GLU A 325 -9.49 24.21 -27.95
C GLU A 325 -9.06 24.30 -29.41
N ASN A 326 -7.92 24.94 -29.67
CA ASN A 326 -7.29 24.87 -30.98
C ASN A 326 -6.76 23.45 -31.23
N ILE A 327 -6.82 22.95 -32.47
CA ILE A 327 -6.31 21.62 -32.85
C ILE A 327 -4.81 21.42 -32.56
N LYS A 328 -4.06 22.51 -32.40
CA LYS A 328 -2.64 22.51 -31.98
C LYS A 328 -2.45 22.49 -30.46
N ASN A 329 -3.45 22.88 -29.68
CA ASN A 329 -3.38 23.04 -28.22
C ASN A 329 -3.81 21.75 -27.48
N ILE A 330 -3.39 20.59 -27.99
CA ILE A 330 -3.75 19.27 -27.43
C ILE A 330 -3.33 19.15 -25.97
N SER A 331 -2.15 19.66 -25.62
CA SER A 331 -1.65 19.61 -24.23
C SER A 331 -2.51 20.43 -23.27
N GLN A 332 -3.11 21.54 -23.73
CA GLN A 332 -4.00 22.34 -22.89
C GLN A 332 -5.33 21.62 -22.64
N ALA A 333 -5.92 21.04 -23.69
CA ALA A 333 -7.14 20.23 -23.55
C ALA A 333 -6.90 19.02 -22.63
N SER A 334 -5.77 18.34 -22.82
CA SER A 334 -5.34 17.21 -22.01
C SER A 334 -5.24 17.56 -20.52
N SER A 335 -4.52 18.64 -20.18
CA SER A 335 -4.38 19.09 -18.80
C SER A 335 -5.73 19.45 -18.16
N GLN A 336 -6.64 20.08 -18.91
CA GLN A 336 -7.98 20.41 -18.41
C GLN A 336 -8.78 19.15 -18.08
N ILE A 337 -8.77 18.14 -18.96
CA ILE A 337 -9.44 16.86 -18.71
C ILE A 337 -8.82 16.13 -17.52
N ALA A 338 -7.49 16.07 -17.45
CA ALA A 338 -6.78 15.37 -16.40
C ALA A 338 -7.06 15.96 -15.01
N ASN A 339 -6.95 17.28 -14.87
CA ASN A 339 -7.23 17.96 -13.61
C ASN A 339 -8.68 17.74 -13.15
N GLU A 340 -9.64 17.84 -14.08
CA GLU A 340 -11.05 17.61 -13.76
C GLU A 340 -11.29 16.17 -13.25
N ILE A 341 -10.64 15.18 -13.85
CA ILE A 341 -10.77 13.78 -13.42
C ILE A 341 -10.17 13.59 -12.02
N LEU A 342 -8.99 14.15 -11.76
CA LEU A 342 -8.31 14.01 -10.48
C LEU A 342 -9.09 14.67 -9.34
N ASP A 343 -9.54 15.92 -9.55
CA ASP A 343 -10.45 16.61 -8.63
C ASP A 343 -11.70 15.78 -8.36
N LYS A 344 -12.28 15.20 -9.42
CA LYS A 344 -13.53 14.45 -9.28
C LYS A 344 -13.37 13.15 -8.51
N LEU A 345 -12.22 12.51 -8.64
CA LEU A 345 -11.88 11.30 -7.90
C LEU A 345 -11.35 11.59 -6.49
N GLY A 346 -11.27 12.87 -6.09
CA GLY A 346 -10.74 13.27 -4.78
C GLY A 346 -9.25 12.96 -4.63
N LEU A 347 -8.52 12.90 -5.74
CA LEU A 347 -7.09 12.62 -5.74
C LEU A 347 -6.31 13.92 -5.61
N GLU A 348 -5.45 14.00 -4.60
CA GLU A 348 -4.54 15.13 -4.48
C GLU A 348 -3.52 15.12 -5.63
N ASN A 349 -3.32 16.29 -6.23
CA ASN A 349 -2.26 16.53 -7.21
C ASN A 349 -0.91 16.64 -6.49
N ASN A 350 -0.43 15.51 -5.97
CA ASN A 350 0.82 15.41 -5.22
C ASN A 350 1.74 14.37 -5.86
N LEU A 351 2.86 14.85 -6.40
CA LEU A 351 3.86 14.02 -7.07
C LEU A 351 4.43 12.96 -6.13
N GLU A 352 4.74 13.30 -4.88
CA GLU A 352 5.31 12.36 -3.91
C GLU A 352 4.35 11.21 -3.59
N ILE A 353 3.07 11.52 -3.34
CA ILE A 353 2.01 10.52 -3.13
C ILE A 353 1.83 9.65 -4.39
N ALA A 354 1.92 10.24 -5.58
CA ALA A 354 1.84 9.51 -6.84
C ALA A 354 3.04 8.55 -7.02
N PHE A 355 4.26 8.95 -6.64
CA PHE A 355 5.44 8.09 -6.72
C PHE A 355 5.38 6.92 -5.73
N GLU A 356 5.04 7.19 -4.47
CA GLU A 356 4.95 6.16 -3.43
C GLU A 356 3.86 5.12 -3.74
N GLY A 357 2.64 5.57 -4.04
CA GLY A 357 1.52 4.68 -4.34
C GLY A 357 1.75 3.84 -5.60
N LYS A 358 2.49 4.37 -6.58
CA LYS A 358 2.87 3.61 -7.78
C LYS A 358 3.97 2.59 -7.51
N GLN A 359 4.96 2.92 -6.68
CA GLN A 359 6.00 1.96 -6.30
C GLN A 359 5.39 0.74 -5.58
N GLU A 360 4.49 0.98 -4.63
CA GLU A 360 3.77 -0.08 -3.91
C GLU A 360 3.01 -1.00 -4.89
N ARG A 361 2.36 -0.41 -5.89
CA ARG A 361 1.60 -1.15 -6.91
C ARG A 361 2.48 -1.94 -7.86
N PHE A 362 3.62 -1.37 -8.25
CA PHE A 362 4.61 -2.08 -9.04
C PHE A 362 5.07 -3.35 -8.31
N ASN A 363 5.34 -3.22 -7.00
CA ASN A 363 5.75 -4.33 -6.15
C ASN A 363 4.65 -5.38 -6.01
N LYS A 364 3.42 -4.96 -5.74
CA LYS A 364 2.28 -5.86 -5.61
C LYS A 364 1.99 -6.62 -6.91
N ALA A 365 1.97 -5.94 -8.06
CA ALA A 365 1.76 -6.59 -9.35
C ALA A 365 2.89 -7.59 -9.65
N TYR A 366 4.12 -7.31 -9.26
CA TYR A 366 5.21 -8.27 -9.36
C TYR A 366 5.01 -9.49 -8.44
N GLU A 367 4.63 -9.28 -7.18
CA GLU A 367 4.37 -10.34 -6.19
C GLU A 367 3.20 -11.26 -6.62
N GLU A 368 2.20 -10.71 -7.31
CA GLU A 368 1.08 -11.44 -7.89
C GLU A 368 1.41 -12.12 -9.24
N GLY A 369 2.62 -11.91 -9.77
CA GLY A 369 3.06 -12.44 -11.08
C GLY A 369 2.46 -11.72 -12.29
N GLU A 370 1.81 -10.57 -12.09
CA GLU A 370 1.17 -9.74 -13.11
C GLU A 370 2.17 -8.77 -13.78
N TYR A 371 3.24 -9.30 -14.38
CA TYR A 371 4.35 -8.47 -14.90
C TYR A 371 3.94 -7.44 -15.96
N GLN A 372 2.97 -7.77 -16.82
CA GLN A 372 2.44 -6.80 -17.77
C GLN A 372 1.77 -5.62 -17.05
N ARG A 373 1.04 -5.88 -15.97
CA ARG A 373 0.41 -4.83 -15.16
C ARG A 373 1.45 -3.98 -14.42
N ALA A 374 2.53 -4.60 -13.94
CA ALA A 374 3.63 -3.87 -13.32
C ALA A 374 4.24 -2.85 -14.30
N LEU A 375 4.42 -3.22 -15.58
CA LEU A 375 4.93 -2.31 -16.62
C LEU A 375 3.93 -1.24 -17.07
N ASP A 376 2.64 -1.54 -16.94
CA ASP A 376 1.58 -0.59 -17.25
C ASP A 376 1.57 0.58 -16.24
N ILE A 377 2.23 0.45 -15.09
CA ILE A 377 2.42 1.52 -14.10
C ILE A 377 3.52 2.47 -14.59
N VAL A 378 3.10 3.61 -15.14
CA VAL A 378 4.00 4.61 -15.73
C VAL A 378 4.71 5.43 -14.65
N ASN A 379 6.05 5.51 -14.74
CA ASN A 379 6.86 6.45 -13.96
C ASN A 379 6.39 7.91 -14.21
N PRO A 380 5.99 8.67 -13.17
CA PRO A 380 5.56 10.08 -13.29
C PRO A 380 6.61 11.04 -13.86
N ALA A 381 7.90 10.68 -13.85
CA ALA A 381 9.03 11.58 -14.12
C ALA A 381 9.15 12.12 -15.57
N LYS A 382 8.20 11.87 -16.48
CA LYS A 382 8.35 12.30 -17.88
C LYS A 382 8.28 13.81 -18.07
N ARG A 383 7.60 14.56 -17.20
CA ARG A 383 7.35 16.01 -17.33
C ARG A 383 8.38 16.88 -16.60
N ASP A 384 8.72 16.58 -15.37
CA ASP A 384 9.67 17.37 -14.56
C ASP A 384 11.01 16.65 -14.40
N ARG A 385 11.73 16.57 -15.51
CA ARG A 385 13.02 15.91 -15.55
C ARG A 385 14.10 16.80 -14.93
N GLY A 386 14.65 16.41 -13.78
CA GLY A 386 15.87 16.99 -13.23
C GLY A 386 17.13 16.54 -13.98
N LEU A 387 18.13 16.01 -13.28
CA LEU A 387 19.37 15.49 -13.88
C LEU A 387 19.22 14.01 -14.25
N ILE A 388 19.51 13.65 -15.51
CA ILE A 388 19.39 12.27 -16.01
C ILE A 388 20.78 11.65 -16.25
N VAL A 389 21.01 10.48 -15.64
CA VAL A 389 22.18 9.62 -15.85
C VAL A 389 21.72 8.31 -16.51
N ASN A 390 22.32 7.96 -17.65
CA ASN A 390 22.00 6.72 -18.36
C ASN A 390 23.16 5.73 -18.28
N VAL A 391 22.92 4.55 -17.73
CA VAL A 391 23.84 3.40 -17.73
C VAL A 391 23.36 2.41 -18.79
N LYS A 392 24.20 2.00 -19.75
CA LYS A 392 23.79 1.17 -20.89
C LYS A 392 24.60 -0.11 -21.02
N GLY A 393 24.01 -1.10 -21.68
CA GLY A 393 24.67 -2.33 -22.12
C GLY A 393 24.60 -3.47 -21.11
N GLU A 394 25.45 -4.49 -21.28
CA GLU A 394 25.56 -5.65 -20.37
C GLU A 394 26.13 -5.25 -18.99
N PHE A 395 26.56 -4.00 -18.84
CA PHE A 395 26.96 -3.39 -17.57
C PHE A 395 25.82 -3.19 -16.57
N GLY A 396 24.55 -3.31 -16.99
CA GLY A 396 23.41 -3.06 -16.10
C GLY A 396 22.96 -4.32 -15.36
N PHE A 397 22.57 -5.35 -16.11
CA PHE A 397 21.96 -6.54 -15.56
C PHE A 397 22.10 -7.75 -16.49
N ASN A 398 22.15 -8.94 -15.88
CA ASN A 398 22.20 -10.23 -16.55
C ASN A 398 20.82 -10.59 -17.12
N ARG A 399 20.75 -10.90 -18.42
CA ARG A 399 19.50 -11.19 -19.14
C ARG A 399 19.00 -12.62 -18.99
N GLU A 400 19.82 -13.51 -18.46
CA GLU A 400 19.45 -14.90 -18.19
C GLU A 400 18.69 -14.99 -16.86
N ILE A 401 19.22 -14.36 -15.82
CA ILE A 401 18.72 -14.49 -14.44
C ILE A 401 18.14 -13.20 -13.84
N GLY A 402 18.28 -12.05 -14.51
CA GLY A 402 17.65 -10.78 -14.12
C GLY A 402 18.33 -10.08 -12.94
N THR A 403 19.56 -10.45 -12.62
CA THR A 403 20.34 -9.84 -11.53
C THR A 403 21.16 -8.66 -12.04
N LEU A 404 21.42 -7.67 -11.19
CA LEU A 404 22.40 -6.62 -11.48
C LEU A 404 23.80 -7.23 -11.63
N THR A 405 24.65 -6.66 -12.48
CA THR A 405 26.03 -7.14 -12.69
C THR A 405 27.02 -6.54 -11.70
N ASP A 406 28.19 -7.16 -11.54
CA ASP A 406 29.27 -6.62 -10.69
C ASP A 406 29.74 -5.23 -11.17
N ASP A 407 29.73 -5.01 -12.48
CA ASP A 407 30.02 -3.70 -13.08
C ASP A 407 28.99 -2.64 -12.66
N PHE A 408 27.71 -3.02 -12.62
CA PHE A 408 26.65 -2.14 -12.12
C PHE A 408 26.92 -1.78 -10.66
N TYR A 409 27.19 -2.77 -9.81
CA TYR A 409 27.45 -2.55 -8.39
C TYR A 409 28.66 -1.66 -8.16
N THR A 410 29.74 -1.87 -8.91
CA THR A 410 30.96 -1.04 -8.86
C THR A 410 30.63 0.41 -9.21
N LEU A 411 29.98 0.63 -10.36
CA LEU A 411 29.59 1.97 -10.80
C LEU A 411 28.64 2.66 -9.79
N PHE A 412 27.63 1.92 -9.35
CA PHE A 412 26.60 2.45 -8.47
C PHE A 412 27.16 2.75 -7.09
N ASN A 413 27.88 1.82 -6.47
CA ASN A 413 28.36 1.96 -5.09
C ASN A 413 29.55 2.90 -4.96
N ASP A 414 30.52 2.78 -5.85
CA ASP A 414 31.77 3.50 -5.69
C ASP A 414 31.64 4.94 -6.19
N VAL A 415 30.69 5.18 -7.11
CA VAL A 415 30.63 6.46 -7.81
C VAL A 415 29.30 7.20 -7.67
N LEU A 416 28.16 6.52 -7.79
CA LEU A 416 26.86 7.19 -7.70
C LEU A 416 26.40 7.35 -6.25
N LEU A 417 26.49 6.29 -5.44
CA LEU A 417 25.98 6.22 -4.08
C LEU A 417 26.56 7.31 -3.16
N PRO A 418 27.86 7.66 -3.18
CA PRO A 418 28.39 8.73 -2.34
C PRO A 418 27.81 10.11 -2.71
N LYS A 419 27.47 10.32 -3.98
CA LYS A 419 26.84 11.55 -4.48
C LYS A 419 25.36 11.58 -4.13
N ILE A 420 24.66 10.46 -4.30
CA ILE A 420 23.27 10.27 -3.89
C ILE A 420 23.11 10.60 -2.40
N LYS A 421 23.96 10.05 -1.52
CA LYS A 421 23.90 10.31 -0.07
C LYS A 421 24.11 11.77 0.33
N LYS A 422 24.78 12.56 -0.52
CA LYS A 422 25.04 14.00 -0.30
C LYS A 422 24.01 14.90 -1.01
N SER A 423 23.18 14.31 -1.86
CA SER A 423 22.17 15.02 -2.63
C SER A 423 20.95 15.30 -1.74
N PRO A 424 20.35 16.50 -1.84
CA PRO A 424 19.05 16.78 -1.19
C PRO A 424 17.86 16.17 -1.96
N PHE A 425 18.12 15.57 -3.12
CA PHE A 425 17.08 15.18 -4.09
C PHE A 425 16.67 13.71 -3.96
N ASN A 426 15.37 13.44 -4.12
CA ASN A 426 14.86 12.08 -4.32
C ASN A 426 15.25 11.56 -5.72
N ILE A 427 15.15 10.25 -5.94
CA ILE A 427 15.64 9.59 -7.16
C ILE A 427 14.58 8.67 -7.73
N ALA A 428 14.38 8.72 -9.04
CA ALA A 428 13.62 7.73 -9.79
C ALA A 428 14.55 6.96 -10.72
N ILE A 429 14.40 5.64 -10.79
CA ILE A 429 15.22 4.76 -11.62
C ILE A 429 14.32 3.97 -12.55
N ASP A 430 14.53 4.11 -13.85
CA ASP A 430 13.84 3.35 -14.88
C ASP A 430 14.73 2.27 -15.46
N ILE A 431 14.22 1.04 -15.48
CA ILE A 431 14.89 -0.08 -16.15
C ILE A 431 14.22 -0.33 -17.49
N HIS A 432 15.04 -0.38 -18.53
CA HIS A 432 14.62 -0.59 -19.91
C HIS A 432 15.31 -1.83 -20.48
N SER A 433 14.52 -2.78 -20.99
CA SER A 433 15.01 -3.84 -21.86
C SER A 433 15.10 -3.42 -23.31
N SER A 434 15.99 -4.10 -24.03
CA SER A 434 16.04 -4.12 -25.49
C SER A 434 14.90 -4.90 -26.12
N ASN A 435 14.72 -4.69 -27.43
CA ASN A 435 13.88 -5.52 -28.28
C ASN A 435 14.62 -6.77 -28.80
N GLU A 436 15.82 -7.07 -28.31
CA GLU A 436 16.56 -8.26 -28.75
C GLU A 436 15.96 -9.53 -28.16
N THR A 437 16.03 -10.64 -28.89
CA THR A 437 15.64 -11.95 -28.36
C THR A 437 16.41 -12.25 -27.07
N LEU A 438 15.71 -12.81 -26.07
CA LEU A 438 16.35 -13.27 -24.85
C LEU A 438 17.35 -14.40 -25.15
N PRO A 439 18.40 -14.55 -24.32
CA PRO A 439 19.25 -15.74 -24.35
C PRO A 439 18.42 -17.03 -24.24
N ALA A 440 18.84 -18.09 -24.92
CA ALA A 440 18.11 -19.36 -24.97
C ALA A 440 17.90 -20.01 -23.57
N ASN A 441 18.79 -19.70 -22.64
CA ASN A 441 18.80 -20.14 -21.24
C ASN A 441 18.19 -19.10 -20.27
N SER A 442 17.44 -18.11 -20.77
CA SER A 442 16.80 -17.13 -19.90
C SER A 442 15.67 -17.74 -19.06
N ASN A 443 15.61 -17.35 -17.79
CA ASN A 443 14.52 -17.69 -16.87
C ASN A 443 13.22 -16.94 -17.18
N PHE A 444 13.25 -15.98 -18.11
CA PHE A 444 12.11 -15.13 -18.44
C PHE A 444 11.50 -15.52 -19.78
N LYS A 445 10.17 -15.40 -19.89
CA LYS A 445 9.46 -15.73 -21.14
C LYS A 445 9.66 -14.66 -22.21
N ASN A 446 9.88 -13.42 -21.79
CA ASN A 446 10.05 -12.27 -22.68
C ASN A 446 10.85 -11.16 -21.96
N ASN A 447 11.31 -10.15 -22.72
CA ASN A 447 12.12 -9.04 -22.18
C ASN A 447 11.38 -8.18 -21.14
N LEU A 448 10.05 -8.17 -21.19
CA LEU A 448 9.21 -7.39 -20.29
C LEU A 448 9.23 -8.01 -18.88
N ASP A 449 9.05 -9.33 -18.78
CA ASP A 449 9.16 -10.09 -17.52
C ASP A 449 10.53 -9.88 -16.87
N MET A 450 11.60 -9.95 -17.67
CA MET A 450 12.97 -9.71 -17.22
C MET A 450 13.13 -8.28 -16.67
N THR A 451 12.57 -7.28 -17.34
CA THR A 451 12.68 -5.86 -16.93
C THR A 451 12.07 -5.62 -15.56
N VAL A 452 10.89 -6.20 -15.31
CA VAL A 452 10.22 -6.08 -14.00
C VAL A 452 11.04 -6.74 -12.91
N ALA A 453 11.57 -7.94 -13.17
CA ALA A 453 12.39 -8.67 -12.20
C ALA A 453 13.68 -7.91 -11.84
N VAL A 454 14.36 -7.33 -12.84
CA VAL A 454 15.56 -6.51 -12.61
C VAL A 454 15.20 -5.27 -11.79
N ALA A 455 14.07 -4.62 -12.07
CA ALA A 455 13.61 -3.44 -11.32
C ALA A 455 13.35 -3.78 -9.86
N ARG A 456 12.73 -4.93 -9.57
CA ARG A 456 12.51 -5.38 -8.20
C ARG A 456 13.80 -5.73 -7.47
N ASN A 457 14.72 -6.42 -8.14
CA ASN A 457 16.04 -6.74 -7.57
C ASN A 457 16.81 -5.46 -7.21
N MET A 458 16.75 -4.45 -8.08
CA MET A 458 17.38 -3.16 -7.87
C MET A 458 16.74 -2.35 -6.73
N GLU A 459 15.41 -2.32 -6.66
CA GLU A 459 14.70 -1.67 -5.57
C GLU A 459 15.05 -2.30 -4.21
N SER A 460 14.97 -3.63 -4.12
CA SER A 460 15.32 -4.39 -2.92
C SER A 460 16.76 -4.11 -2.49
N TYR A 461 17.69 -4.10 -3.45
CA TYR A 461 19.07 -3.71 -3.21
C TYR A 461 19.19 -2.30 -2.61
N ILE A 462 18.52 -1.31 -3.19
CA ILE A 462 18.61 0.09 -2.75
C ILE A 462 17.94 0.30 -1.39
N GLN A 463 16.81 -0.36 -1.11
CA GLN A 463 16.15 -0.30 0.20
C GLN A 463 17.10 -0.74 1.33
N ASN A 464 17.92 -1.77 1.08
CA ASN A 464 18.93 -2.24 2.04
C ASN A 464 20.08 -1.24 2.28
N LEU A 465 20.24 -0.21 1.45
CA LEU A 465 21.27 0.83 1.65
C LEU A 465 20.87 1.90 2.67
N ASN A 466 19.62 1.90 3.14
CA ASN A 466 19.06 2.81 4.14
C ASN A 466 19.37 4.29 3.86
N LEU A 467 19.04 4.73 2.63
CA LEU A 467 19.27 6.09 2.17
C LEU A 467 18.27 7.06 2.83
N LYS A 468 18.74 8.29 3.11
CA LYS A 468 17.84 9.38 3.52
C LYS A 468 16.92 9.84 2.38
N ASN A 469 17.41 9.72 1.15
CA ASN A 469 16.68 10.04 -0.07
C ASN A 469 15.64 8.95 -0.36
N LYS A 470 14.43 9.34 -0.75
CA LYS A 470 13.46 8.38 -1.32
C LYS A 470 13.94 7.96 -2.70
N VAL A 471 13.93 6.65 -2.96
CA VAL A 471 14.31 6.08 -4.26
C VAL A 471 13.18 5.22 -4.78
N TYR A 472 12.71 5.56 -5.97
CA TYR A 472 11.67 4.85 -6.69
C TYR A 472 12.30 4.11 -7.87
N VAL A 473 11.90 2.86 -8.12
CA VAL A 473 12.44 2.01 -9.18
C VAL A 473 11.29 1.37 -9.95
N PHE A 474 11.22 1.66 -11.25
CA PHE A 474 10.18 1.18 -12.15
C PHE A 474 10.78 0.40 -13.32
N GLY A 475 10.06 -0.62 -13.78
CA GLY A 475 10.30 -1.24 -15.09
C GLY A 475 9.52 -0.49 -16.17
N VAL A 476 10.15 -0.17 -17.30
CA VAL A 476 9.50 0.53 -18.41
C VAL A 476 9.60 -0.31 -19.70
N GLY A 477 8.45 -0.73 -20.22
CA GLY A 477 8.35 -1.49 -21.46
C GLY A 477 8.62 -0.68 -22.73
N ASP A 478 9.13 -1.37 -23.76
CA ASP A 478 9.44 -0.96 -25.14
C ASP A 478 9.23 0.53 -25.50
N ILE A 479 10.21 1.37 -25.16
CA ILE A 479 10.41 2.63 -25.85
C ILE A 479 11.42 2.36 -26.96
N LEU A 480 11.03 2.60 -28.22
CA LEU A 480 11.95 2.63 -29.37
C LEU A 480 13.25 3.32 -28.93
N PRO A 481 14.40 2.62 -28.86
CA PRO A 481 15.63 3.20 -28.36
C PRO A 481 16.11 4.23 -29.38
N ARG A 482 15.70 5.49 -29.20
CA ARG A 482 16.45 6.61 -29.76
C ARG A 482 17.71 6.72 -28.91
N ALA A 483 18.79 6.18 -29.44
CA ALA A 483 20.12 6.34 -28.88
C ALA A 483 20.35 7.82 -28.57
N ILE A 484 20.65 8.18 -27.32
CA ILE A 484 21.71 9.15 -27.07
C ILE A 484 22.54 8.72 -25.86
N ASP A 485 23.85 8.67 -26.05
CA ASP A 485 24.93 8.61 -25.05
C ASP A 485 25.13 10.01 -24.44
N SER A 486 24.36 10.34 -23.41
CA SER A 486 24.51 11.65 -22.77
C SER A 486 23.91 11.67 -21.37
N ILE A 487 24.66 12.25 -20.43
CA ILE A 487 24.10 12.93 -19.27
C ILE A 487 23.42 14.18 -19.81
N ARG A 488 22.12 14.34 -19.55
CA ARG A 488 21.37 15.53 -19.96
C ARG A 488 20.75 16.15 -18.72
N SER A 489 20.97 17.45 -18.57
CA SER A 489 20.13 18.28 -17.72
C SER A 489 19.01 18.82 -18.58
N SER A 490 17.78 18.43 -18.29
CA SER A 490 16.58 19.00 -18.92
C SER A 490 16.18 20.34 -18.30
N ASP A 491 16.65 20.59 -17.08
CA ASP A 491 16.49 21.86 -16.38
C ASP A 491 17.85 22.60 -16.32
N LYS A 492 17.85 23.88 -16.69
CA LYS A 492 19.06 24.73 -16.69
C LYS A 492 19.45 25.23 -15.29
N THR A 493 18.58 25.07 -14.28
CA THR A 493 18.84 25.46 -12.90
C THR A 493 19.73 24.46 -12.16
N TRP A 494 19.82 23.23 -12.65
CA TRP A 494 20.72 22.21 -12.16
C TRP A 494 22.16 22.51 -12.56
N LYS A 495 23.04 22.67 -11.56
CA LYS A 495 24.47 22.84 -11.80
C LYS A 495 25.12 21.47 -12.05
N THR A 496 25.85 21.35 -13.15
CA THR A 496 26.55 20.12 -13.57
C THR A 496 27.79 19.83 -12.74
N ASP A 497 28.18 20.71 -11.83
CA ASP A 497 29.26 20.55 -10.86
C ASP A 497 29.03 19.41 -9.85
N MET A 498 27.79 18.95 -9.67
CA MET A 498 27.46 17.70 -8.95
C MET A 498 28.00 16.43 -9.63
N ILE A 499 28.33 16.51 -10.93
CA ILE A 499 28.99 15.45 -11.69
C ILE A 499 30.30 16.02 -12.28
N THR A 500 31.43 15.73 -11.64
CA THR A 500 32.74 16.23 -12.08
C THR A 500 32.99 15.95 -13.58
N LYS A 501 33.57 16.92 -14.29
CA LYS A 501 33.94 16.76 -15.72
C LYS A 501 34.85 15.52 -15.93
N ASP A 502 35.64 15.17 -14.93
CA ASP A 502 36.48 13.97 -14.94
C ASP A 502 35.67 12.67 -14.91
N PHE A 503 34.59 12.59 -14.11
CA PHE A 503 33.68 11.44 -14.12
C PHE A 503 33.00 11.25 -15.48
N ILE A 504 32.61 12.36 -16.13
CA ILE A 504 32.01 12.34 -17.48
C ILE A 504 33.03 11.81 -18.51
N ARG A 505 34.31 12.18 -18.37
CA ARG A 505 35.38 11.76 -19.28
C ARG A 505 35.76 10.28 -19.07
N GLU A 506 35.83 9.83 -17.82
CA GLU A 506 36.19 8.46 -17.44
C GLU A 506 35.13 7.45 -17.91
N HIS A 507 33.83 7.77 -17.73
CA HIS A 507 32.75 6.88 -18.13
C HIS A 507 32.46 6.86 -19.65
N ASN A 508 32.83 7.92 -20.38
CA ASN A 508 32.72 7.94 -21.85
C ASN A 508 33.86 7.17 -22.54
N ASN A 509 34.99 6.94 -21.85
CA ASN A 509 36.23 6.39 -22.39
C ASN A 509 36.56 4.95 -21.93
N THR A 510 35.67 4.25 -21.25
CA THR A 510 35.88 2.83 -20.92
C THR A 510 35.93 1.98 -22.22
N PRO A 511 36.98 1.17 -22.44
CA PRO A 511 37.18 0.42 -23.69
C PRO A 511 36.26 -0.80 -23.88
N MET A 512 35.37 -1.07 -22.92
CA MET A 512 34.52 -2.26 -22.93
C MET A 512 33.23 -2.01 -23.73
N LYS A 513 32.93 -2.94 -24.64
CA LYS A 513 31.92 -2.81 -25.71
C LYS A 513 30.58 -2.30 -25.20
N ARG A 514 30.17 -1.15 -25.72
CA ARG A 514 28.80 -0.62 -25.62
C ARG A 514 27.84 -1.61 -26.30
N SER A 515 27.16 -2.48 -25.54
CA SER A 515 25.94 -3.11 -26.04
C SER A 515 24.89 -2.00 -26.22
N LYS A 516 24.29 -1.93 -27.41
CA LYS A 516 23.45 -0.79 -27.82
C LYS A 516 22.07 -0.74 -27.16
N ASN A 517 21.69 -1.75 -26.38
CA ASN A 517 20.28 -2.15 -26.40
C ASN A 517 19.56 -2.19 -25.03
N ASN A 518 20.21 -2.45 -23.88
CA ASN A 518 19.59 -2.34 -22.54
C ASN A 518 20.05 -1.04 -21.82
N ARG A 519 19.21 -0.48 -20.94
CA ARG A 519 19.51 0.79 -20.24
C ARG A 519 18.87 0.86 -18.84
N ILE A 520 19.64 1.34 -17.86
CA ILE A 520 19.13 1.86 -16.59
C ILE A 520 19.23 3.39 -16.64
N THR A 521 18.12 4.08 -16.41
CA THR A 521 18.04 5.54 -16.40
C THR A 521 17.80 6.00 -14.97
N ILE A 522 18.73 6.76 -14.41
CA ILE A 522 18.63 7.33 -13.07
C ILE A 522 18.29 8.82 -13.23
N THR A 523 17.16 9.23 -12.68
CA THR A 523 16.66 10.61 -12.72
C THR A 523 16.68 11.18 -11.31
N PHE A 524 17.44 12.25 -11.11
CA PHE A 524 17.36 13.03 -9.89
C PHE A 524 16.16 13.97 -9.96
N LEU A 525 15.38 14.00 -8.91
CA LEU A 525 14.12 14.72 -8.85
C LEU A 525 14.35 16.10 -8.21
N GLY A 526 13.79 17.17 -8.77
CA GLY A 526 14.05 18.56 -8.35
C GLY A 526 13.78 18.83 -6.86
N SER A 527 14.30 19.94 -6.32
CA SER A 527 14.07 20.35 -4.92
C SER A 527 12.63 20.78 -4.67
N SER A 528 11.90 21.12 -5.74
CA SER A 528 10.45 21.32 -5.76
C SER A 528 9.71 20.04 -6.11
N PHE A 529 10.23 18.91 -5.63
CA PHE A 529 9.43 17.71 -5.41
C PHE A 529 8.25 18.05 -4.50
#